data_AF-A0A1B9HWK1-F1
#
_entry.id   AF-A0A1B9HWK1-F1
#
_cell.length_a   1.000
_cell.length_b   1.000
_cell.length_c   1.000
_cell.angle_alpha   90.00
_cell.angle_beta   90.00
_cell.angle_gamma   90.00
#
_symmetry.space_group_name_H-M   'P 1'
#
loop_
_entity.id
_entity.type
_entity.pdbx_description
1 polymer ?
#
loop_
_entity_poly.entity_id
_entity_poly.type
_entity_poly.pdbx_seq_one_letter_code
_entity_poly.pdbx_strand_id
1 'polypeptide(L)'
;MSTSKSSLANPTYEPVSAPPGGFQSFQSFYPFYLGEHSKPLTRRLHLVGTSIALASFARSTLSLVPNLLASAAKSLPASHGIHALHNKGFLVSLGLDVYLAKWSYDTQFLEIEGAGRWLLGGVVGAYAFAWISHFFIEKNKPATFKYPIWSLRGDIKMWWEVITLRRSI
;
A
#
# COMPACT_ATOMS: atom_id res chain seq x y z
N MET A 1 30.70 -18.95 -22.28
CA MET A 1 30.09 -18.37 -21.07
C MET A 1 28.71 -17.82 -21.42
N SER A 2 27.65 -18.57 -21.14
CA SER A 2 26.26 -18.14 -21.33
C SER A 2 25.74 -17.65 -19.99
N THR A 3 25.73 -16.34 -19.77
CA THR A 3 25.05 -15.75 -18.62
C THR A 3 23.55 -15.84 -18.87
N SER A 4 22.89 -16.69 -18.07
CA SER A 4 21.44 -16.84 -17.92
C SER A 4 20.72 -15.48 -18.08
N LYS A 5 20.13 -15.26 -19.26
CA LYS A 5 19.22 -14.13 -19.51
C LYS A 5 17.90 -14.42 -18.78
N SER A 6 17.80 -13.87 -17.57
CA SER A 6 16.58 -13.38 -16.89
C SER A 6 15.41 -14.37 -16.70
N SER A 7 15.21 -14.82 -15.45
CA SER A 7 14.00 -15.52 -14.95
C SER A 7 12.77 -14.61 -14.76
N LEU A 8 12.76 -13.40 -15.31
CA LEU A 8 11.65 -12.46 -15.19
C LEU A 8 10.51 -12.84 -16.13
N ALA A 9 9.28 -12.82 -15.60
CA ALA A 9 8.07 -12.93 -16.42
C ALA A 9 7.98 -11.74 -17.39
N ASN A 10 7.73 -11.99 -18.69
CA ASN A 10 7.54 -10.96 -19.73
C ASN A 10 8.50 -9.75 -19.56
N PRO A 11 9.82 -9.94 -19.78
CA PRO A 11 10.82 -8.90 -19.53
C PRO A 11 10.69 -7.69 -20.45
N THR A 12 10.01 -7.84 -21.58
CA THR A 12 9.84 -6.83 -22.62
C THR A 12 8.48 -6.12 -22.56
N TYR A 13 7.57 -6.54 -21.66
CA TYR A 13 6.19 -6.05 -21.59
C TYR A 13 5.41 -6.20 -22.90
N GLU A 14 5.75 -7.22 -23.70
CA GLU A 14 5.04 -7.47 -24.95
C GLU A 14 3.61 -7.93 -24.64
N PRO A 15 2.61 -7.45 -25.39
CA PRO A 15 1.23 -7.91 -25.22
C PRO A 15 1.13 -9.44 -25.37
N VAL A 16 0.49 -10.09 -24.40
CA VAL A 16 0.22 -11.53 -24.42
C VAL A 16 -1.29 -11.71 -24.47
N SER A 17 -1.78 -12.68 -25.24
CA SER A 17 -3.22 -12.99 -25.28
C SER A 17 -3.65 -13.82 -24.07
N ALA A 18 -4.85 -13.56 -23.54
CA ALA A 18 -5.41 -14.39 -22.48
C ALA A 18 -5.76 -15.80 -23.01
N PRO A 19 -5.50 -16.87 -22.24
CA PRO A 19 -5.81 -18.23 -22.67
C PRO A 19 -7.34 -18.46 -22.75
N PRO A 20 -7.80 -19.36 -23.63
CA PRO A 20 -9.18 -19.85 -23.61
C PRO A 20 -9.50 -20.45 -22.24
N GLY A 21 -10.56 -19.98 -21.58
CA GLY A 21 -10.93 -20.40 -20.22
C GLY A 21 -10.35 -19.56 -19.08
N GLY A 22 -9.52 -18.55 -19.37
CA GLY A 22 -8.97 -17.64 -18.36
C GLY A 22 -7.77 -18.20 -17.60
N PHE A 23 -7.22 -17.42 -16.68
CA PHE A 23 -6.03 -17.82 -15.92
C PHE A 23 -6.43 -18.67 -14.72
N GLN A 24 -5.58 -19.64 -14.38
CA GLN A 24 -5.77 -20.56 -13.23
C GLN A 24 -4.76 -20.28 -12.10
N SER A 25 -3.76 -19.44 -12.37
CA SER A 25 -2.72 -19.11 -11.40
C SER A 25 -2.19 -17.71 -11.65
N PHE A 26 -1.68 -17.08 -10.60
CA PHE A 26 -1.03 -15.78 -10.74
C PHE A 26 0.22 -15.84 -11.63
N GLN A 27 0.93 -16.97 -11.65
CA GLN A 27 2.11 -17.22 -12.47
C GLN A 27 1.78 -17.19 -13.96
N SER A 28 0.61 -17.69 -14.36
CA SER A 28 0.13 -17.60 -15.75
C SER A 28 -0.48 -16.24 -16.07
N PHE A 29 -1.10 -15.57 -15.09
CA PHE A 29 -1.66 -14.23 -15.24
C PHE A 29 -0.60 -13.11 -15.35
N TYR A 30 0.48 -13.18 -14.57
CA TYR A 30 1.42 -12.07 -14.45
C TYR A 30 2.14 -11.67 -15.75
N PRO A 31 2.57 -12.60 -16.63
CA PRO A 31 3.08 -12.24 -17.96
C PRO A 31 2.06 -11.47 -18.82
N PHE A 32 0.79 -11.88 -18.79
CA PHE A 32 -0.31 -11.17 -19.44
C PHE A 32 -0.50 -9.78 -18.86
N TYR A 33 -0.55 -9.68 -17.53
CA TYR A 33 -0.67 -8.42 -16.81
C TYR A 33 0.40 -7.41 -17.22
N LEU A 34 1.66 -7.84 -17.32
CA LEU A 34 2.76 -6.98 -17.76
C LEU A 34 2.58 -6.51 -19.22
N GLY A 35 2.05 -7.38 -20.10
CA GLY A 35 1.73 -7.04 -21.48
C GLY A 35 0.62 -5.99 -21.60
N GLU A 36 -0.33 -5.96 -20.65
CA GLU A 36 -1.35 -4.90 -20.54
C GLU A 36 -0.76 -3.55 -20.10
N HIS A 37 0.54 -3.48 -19.83
CA HIS A 37 1.29 -2.26 -19.48
C HIS A 37 2.51 -2.09 -20.40
N SER A 38 2.30 -2.28 -21.71
CA SER A 38 3.37 -2.24 -22.72
C SER A 38 4.07 -0.88 -22.79
N LYS A 39 3.38 0.21 -22.47
CA LYS A 39 3.91 1.57 -22.56
C LYS A 39 4.58 2.00 -21.24
N PRO A 40 5.79 2.61 -21.29
CA PRO A 40 6.49 3.09 -20.09
C PRO A 40 5.67 4.05 -19.24
N LEU A 41 4.88 4.93 -19.86
CA LEU A 41 4.05 5.88 -19.14
C LEU A 41 2.91 5.19 -18.37
N THR A 42 2.31 4.13 -18.91
CA THR A 42 1.33 3.30 -18.20
C THR A 42 1.95 2.75 -16.93
N ARG A 43 3.14 2.15 -17.01
CA ARG A 43 3.83 1.58 -15.85
C ARG A 43 4.19 2.62 -14.80
N ARG A 44 4.69 3.79 -15.23
CA ARG A 44 5.02 4.90 -14.31
C ARG A 44 3.80 5.38 -13.54
N LEU A 45 2.65 5.54 -14.20
CA LEU A 45 1.42 5.97 -13.53
C LEU A 45 0.93 4.92 -12.53
N HIS A 46 1.02 3.64 -12.86
CA HIS A 46 0.75 2.55 -11.92
C HIS A 46 1.72 2.54 -10.72
N LEU A 47 3.01 2.82 -10.93
CA LEU A 47 3.97 2.95 -9.83
C LEU A 47 3.63 4.12 -8.90
N VAL A 48 3.25 5.26 -9.46
CA VAL A 48 2.83 6.45 -8.68
C VAL A 48 1.57 6.13 -7.89
N GLY A 49 0.55 5.57 -8.55
CA GLY A 49 -0.70 5.16 -7.91
C GLY A 49 -0.48 4.13 -6.79
N THR A 50 0.33 3.09 -7.04
CA THR A 50 0.65 2.06 -6.05
C THR A 50 1.42 2.64 -4.86
N SER A 51 2.38 3.54 -5.11
CA SER A 51 3.10 4.23 -4.03
C SER A 51 2.17 5.06 -3.14
N ILE A 52 1.22 5.78 -3.74
CA ILE A 52 0.22 6.57 -3.01
C ILE A 52 -0.69 5.65 -2.17
N ALA A 53 -1.16 4.54 -2.73
CA ALA A 53 -1.98 3.58 -2.00
C ALA A 53 -1.22 2.97 -0.81
N LEU A 54 0.03 2.54 -1.01
CA LEU A 54 0.85 1.97 0.05
C LEU A 54 1.18 3.00 1.14
N ALA A 55 1.53 4.23 0.77
CA ALA A 55 1.79 5.30 1.72
C ALA A 55 0.54 5.65 2.52
N SER A 56 -0.63 5.71 1.87
CA SER A 56 -1.91 6.00 2.53
C SER A 56 -2.33 4.87 3.48
N PHE A 57 -2.10 3.61 3.07
CA PHE A 57 -2.33 2.45 3.93
C PHE A 57 -1.41 2.48 5.15
N ALA A 58 -0.10 2.69 4.97
CA ALA A 58 0.86 2.83 6.07
C ALA A 58 0.49 3.99 6.99
N ARG A 59 0.05 5.12 6.43
CA ARG A 59 -0.42 6.26 7.22
C ARG A 59 -1.64 5.90 8.05
N SER A 60 -2.62 5.23 7.45
CA SER A 60 -3.82 4.77 8.15
C SER A 60 -3.50 3.77 9.26
N THR A 61 -2.58 2.82 9.05
CA THR A 61 -2.24 1.85 10.11
C THR A 61 -1.49 2.50 11.26
N LEU A 62 -0.54 3.40 10.98
CA LEU A 62 0.17 4.18 12.00
C LEU A 62 -0.77 5.04 12.86
N SER A 63 -1.86 5.53 12.25
CA SER A 63 -2.89 6.31 12.95
C SER A 63 -3.63 5.52 14.04
N LEU A 64 -3.66 4.17 13.94
CA LEU A 64 -4.34 3.30 14.90
C LEU A 64 -3.47 2.92 16.11
N VAL A 65 -2.15 3.07 16.00
CA VAL A 65 -1.18 2.77 17.07
C VAL A 65 -1.49 3.51 18.39
N PRO A 66 -1.76 4.84 18.42
CA PRO A 66 -2.18 5.54 19.64
C PRO A 66 -3.31 4.84 20.39
N ASN A 67 -4.38 4.51 19.65
CA ASN A 67 -5.61 3.98 20.21
C ASN A 67 -5.40 2.56 20.73
N LEU A 68 -4.58 1.77 20.04
CA LEU A 68 -4.20 0.44 20.49
C LEU A 68 -3.36 0.49 21.77
N LEU A 69 -2.36 1.37 21.84
CA LEU A 69 -1.53 1.56 23.03
C LEU A 69 -2.36 2.06 24.22
N ALA A 70 -3.25 3.03 24.01
CA ALA A 70 -4.15 3.53 25.05
C ALA A 70 -5.11 2.45 25.56
N SER A 71 -5.65 1.62 24.65
CA SER A 71 -6.52 0.50 25.02
C SER A 71 -5.77 -0.57 25.80
N ALA A 72 -4.54 -0.89 25.38
CA ALA A 72 -3.66 -1.81 26.12
C ALA A 72 -3.31 -1.27 27.51
N ALA A 73 -2.97 0.02 27.63
CA ALA A 73 -2.66 0.65 28.91
C ALA A 73 -3.83 0.61 29.89
N LYS A 74 -5.07 0.80 29.42
CA LYS A 74 -6.30 0.68 30.24
C LYS A 74 -6.58 -0.75 30.70
N SER A 75 -6.04 -1.76 30.01
CA SER A 75 -6.20 -3.18 30.37
C SER A 75 -5.19 -3.68 31.40
N LEU A 76 -4.18 -2.88 31.76
CA LEU A 76 -3.21 -3.25 32.80
C LEU A 76 -3.87 -3.17 34.19
N PRO A 77 -3.59 -4.13 35.09
CA PRO A 77 -4.12 -4.11 36.45
C PRO A 77 -3.69 -2.83 37.18
N ALA A 78 -4.55 -2.30 38.05
CA ALA A 78 -4.31 -1.04 38.77
C ALA A 78 -3.01 -1.00 39.59
N SER A 79 -2.45 -2.17 39.93
CA SER A 79 -1.15 -2.32 40.59
C SER A 79 0.07 -2.05 39.69
N HIS A 80 -0.12 -1.98 38.36
CA HIS A 80 0.92 -1.76 37.35
C HIS A 80 0.58 -0.66 36.32
N GLY A 81 -0.62 -0.06 36.39
CA GLY A 81 -1.04 1.06 35.54
C GLY A 81 -0.50 2.42 35.98
N ILE A 82 -0.84 3.49 35.25
CA ILE A 82 -0.34 4.87 35.44
C ILE A 82 -0.51 5.40 36.89
N HIS A 83 -1.46 4.84 37.65
CA HIS A 83 -1.60 5.10 39.10
C HIS A 83 -0.40 4.64 39.96
N ALA A 84 0.35 3.61 39.55
CA ALA A 84 1.58 3.16 40.21
C ALA A 84 2.78 4.10 39.95
N LEU A 85 2.77 4.81 38.80
CA LEU A 85 3.76 5.85 38.49
C LEU A 85 3.45 7.17 39.21
N HIS A 86 2.17 7.46 39.46
CA HIS A 86 1.74 8.66 40.16
C HIS A 86 2.27 8.73 41.61
N ASN A 87 2.53 7.58 42.23
CA ASN A 87 3.09 7.51 43.59
C ASN A 87 4.63 7.67 43.65
N LYS A 88 5.33 7.83 42.51
CA LYS A 88 6.81 7.94 42.44
C LYS A 88 7.34 9.21 41.77
N GLY A 89 6.50 10.12 41.29
CA GLY A 89 6.98 11.44 40.82
C GLY A 89 6.00 12.18 39.90
N PHE A 90 5.39 13.24 40.44
CA PHE A 90 4.46 14.17 39.78
C PHE A 90 4.96 14.78 38.45
N LEU A 91 6.29 14.86 38.23
CA LEU A 91 6.88 15.42 37.01
C LEU A 91 6.95 14.43 35.83
N VAL A 92 6.97 13.11 36.10
CA VAL A 92 6.99 12.09 35.03
C VAL A 92 5.60 11.88 34.44
N SER A 93 4.54 11.96 35.26
CA SER A 93 3.17 11.93 34.75
C SER A 93 2.86 13.18 33.94
N LEU A 94 3.20 14.38 34.43
CA LEU A 94 2.97 15.62 33.68
C LEU A 94 3.70 15.64 32.33
N GLY A 95 4.95 15.17 32.28
CA GLY A 95 5.73 15.10 31.04
C GLY A 95 5.15 14.11 30.03
N LEU A 96 4.72 12.92 30.49
CA LEU A 96 4.10 11.92 29.63
C LEU A 96 2.69 12.34 29.19
N ASP A 97 1.89 12.90 30.09
CA ASP A 97 0.54 13.38 29.80
C ASP A 97 0.56 14.57 28.84
N VAL A 98 1.51 15.50 28.98
CA VAL A 98 1.73 16.60 28.03
C VAL A 98 2.28 16.10 26.71
N TYR A 99 3.21 15.13 26.71
CA TYR A 99 3.72 14.52 25.47
C TYR A 99 2.62 13.76 24.73
N LEU A 100 1.79 12.97 25.42
CA LEU A 100 0.67 12.24 24.85
C LEU A 100 -0.45 13.18 24.40
N ALA A 101 -0.73 14.27 25.14
CA ALA A 101 -1.71 15.29 24.74
C ALA A 101 -1.24 16.13 23.56
N LYS A 102 0.04 16.55 23.55
CA LYS A 102 0.64 17.25 22.41
C LYS A 102 0.71 16.35 21.19
N TRP A 103 1.06 15.08 21.36
CA TRP A 103 1.00 14.11 20.28
C TRP A 103 -0.43 13.87 19.82
N SER A 104 -1.42 13.76 20.72
CA SER A 104 -2.84 13.67 20.36
C SER A 104 -3.33 14.90 19.57
N TYR A 105 -2.88 16.11 19.91
CA TYR A 105 -3.21 17.35 19.20
C TYR A 105 -2.49 17.44 17.85
N ASP A 106 -1.20 17.13 17.79
CA ASP A 106 -0.41 16.99 16.55
C ASP A 106 -0.77 15.72 15.75
N THR A 107 -1.73 14.91 16.20
CA THR A 107 -2.25 13.75 15.48
C THR A 107 -3.78 13.81 15.35
N GLN A 108 -4.40 14.97 15.58
CA GLN A 108 -5.85 15.12 15.36
C GLN A 108 -6.25 14.92 13.88
N PHE A 109 -5.30 15.08 12.95
CA PHE A 109 -5.42 14.68 11.54
C PHE A 109 -5.21 13.17 11.28
N LEU A 110 -5.10 12.37 12.34
CA LEU A 110 -4.92 10.91 12.38
C LEU A 110 -6.00 10.18 13.18
N GLU A 111 -7.07 10.86 13.62
CA GLU A 111 -8.18 10.15 14.24
C GLU A 111 -8.84 9.17 13.26
N ILE A 112 -9.68 8.25 13.77
CA ILE A 112 -10.30 7.16 12.98
C ILE A 112 -11.05 7.69 11.74
N GLU A 113 -11.59 8.92 11.81
CA GLU A 113 -12.16 9.61 10.65
C GLU A 113 -11.10 9.95 9.58
N GLY A 114 -9.89 10.31 9.98
CA GLY A 114 -8.73 10.49 9.13
C GLY A 114 -8.23 9.18 8.54
N ALA A 115 -8.19 8.09 9.31
CA ALA A 115 -7.77 6.76 8.85
C ALA A 115 -8.58 6.29 7.63
N GLY A 116 -9.92 6.37 7.73
CA GLY A 116 -10.82 6.06 6.62
C GLY A 116 -10.61 6.95 5.40
N ARG A 117 -10.37 8.26 5.62
CA ARG A 117 -10.09 9.23 4.53
C ARG A 117 -8.78 8.94 3.82
N TRP A 118 -7.72 8.55 4.53
CA TRP A 118 -6.44 8.16 3.92
C TRP A 118 -6.61 6.90 3.08
N LEU A 119 -7.31 5.88 3.58
CA LEU A 119 -7.58 4.67 2.81
C LEU A 119 -8.41 4.97 1.56
N LEU A 120 -9.50 5.72 1.70
CA LEU A 120 -10.36 6.10 0.59
C LEU A 120 -9.60 6.93 -0.45
N GLY A 121 -8.88 7.96 -0.01
CA GLY A 121 -8.07 8.82 -0.87
C GLY A 121 -6.97 8.05 -1.58
N GLY A 122 -6.30 7.13 -0.89
CA GLY A 122 -5.28 6.24 -1.46
C GLY A 122 -5.83 5.33 -2.55
N VAL A 123 -6.99 4.70 -2.30
CA VAL A 123 -7.68 3.84 -3.27
C VAL A 123 -8.14 4.66 -4.48
N VAL A 124 -8.84 5.78 -4.25
CA VAL A 124 -9.33 6.64 -5.34
C VAL A 124 -8.18 7.17 -6.18
N GLY A 125 -7.10 7.63 -5.55
CA GLY A 125 -5.90 8.10 -6.24
C GLY A 125 -5.27 7.01 -7.09
N ALA A 126 -5.05 5.81 -6.53
CA ALA A 126 -4.45 4.69 -7.27
C ALA A 126 -5.30 4.28 -8.48
N TYR A 127 -6.62 4.17 -8.32
CA TYR A 127 -7.52 3.86 -9.43
C TYR A 127 -7.55 4.96 -10.49
N ALA A 128 -7.50 6.24 -10.09
CA ALA A 128 -7.45 7.35 -11.05
C ALA A 128 -6.21 7.25 -11.94
N PHE A 129 -5.02 7.05 -11.36
CA PHE A 129 -3.78 6.89 -12.14
C PHE A 129 -3.84 5.67 -13.07
N ALA A 130 -4.29 4.52 -12.57
CA ALA A 130 -4.37 3.28 -13.34
C ALA A 130 -5.38 3.37 -14.50
N TRP A 131 -6.57 3.95 -14.27
CA TRP A 131 -7.58 4.08 -15.31
C TRP A 131 -7.21 5.11 -16.36
N ILE A 132 -6.62 6.24 -15.95
CA ILE A 132 -6.10 7.23 -16.90
C ILE A 132 -5.08 6.58 -17.83
N SER A 133 -4.16 5.77 -17.29
CA SER A 133 -3.19 5.08 -18.14
C SER A 133 -3.84 4.05 -19.05
N HIS A 134 -4.72 3.18 -18.54
CA HIS A 134 -5.32 2.15 -19.37
C HIS A 134 -6.20 2.70 -20.49
N PHE A 135 -7.06 3.68 -20.21
CA PHE A 135 -8.02 4.17 -21.20
C PHE A 135 -7.41 5.15 -22.20
N PHE A 136 -6.52 6.04 -21.76
CA PHE A 136 -6.01 7.11 -22.62
C PHE A 136 -4.64 6.80 -23.23
N ILE A 137 -3.81 6.04 -22.53
CA ILE A 137 -2.43 5.75 -22.95
C ILE A 137 -2.38 4.38 -23.62
N GLU A 138 -2.70 3.33 -22.88
CA GLU A 138 -2.67 1.96 -23.38
C GLU A 138 -3.77 1.71 -24.40
N LYS A 139 -4.95 2.32 -24.18
CA LYS A 139 -6.20 2.14 -24.93
C LYS A 139 -6.70 0.68 -24.84
N ASN A 140 -6.55 0.06 -23.67
CA ASN A 140 -7.09 -1.26 -23.38
C ASN A 140 -8.07 -1.20 -22.19
N LYS A 141 -8.77 -2.32 -21.97
CA LYS A 141 -9.67 -2.47 -20.83
C LYS A 141 -8.87 -3.05 -19.66
N PRO A 142 -8.77 -2.39 -18.50
CA PRO A 142 -8.03 -2.89 -17.35
C PRO A 142 -8.39 -4.33 -16.99
N ALA A 143 -7.38 -5.17 -16.79
CA ALA A 143 -7.54 -6.55 -16.34
C ALA A 143 -8.30 -6.65 -15.00
N THR A 144 -8.29 -5.59 -14.19
CA THR A 144 -8.97 -5.49 -12.90
C THR A 144 -10.46 -5.77 -12.99
N PHE A 145 -11.11 -5.46 -14.13
CA PHE A 145 -12.54 -5.72 -14.30
C PHE A 145 -12.88 -7.21 -14.40
N LYS A 146 -11.91 -8.06 -14.72
CA LYS A 146 -12.09 -9.52 -14.77
C LYS A 146 -11.35 -10.22 -13.62
N TYR A 147 -10.19 -9.71 -13.24
CA TYR A 147 -9.30 -10.31 -12.23
C TYR A 147 -8.85 -9.25 -11.20
N PRO A 148 -9.74 -8.75 -10.34
CA PRO A 148 -9.44 -7.61 -9.45
C PRO A 148 -8.30 -7.91 -8.47
N ILE A 149 -8.35 -9.07 -7.79
CA ILE A 149 -7.33 -9.46 -6.81
C ILE A 149 -5.97 -9.71 -7.49
N TRP A 150 -5.96 -10.34 -8.65
CA TRP A 150 -4.71 -10.59 -9.37
C TRP A 150 -4.12 -9.32 -9.97
N SER A 151 -4.94 -8.38 -10.41
CA SER A 151 -4.45 -7.09 -10.93
C SER A 151 -3.82 -6.27 -9.82
N LEU A 152 -4.46 -6.18 -8.64
CA LEU A 152 -3.86 -5.53 -7.46
C LEU A 152 -2.54 -6.20 -7.05
N ARG A 153 -2.49 -7.54 -7.05
CA ARG A 153 -1.24 -8.27 -6.79
C ARG A 153 -0.20 -8.01 -7.88
N GLY A 154 -0.63 -7.83 -9.13
CA GLY A 154 0.20 -7.46 -10.27
C GLY A 154 0.86 -6.10 -10.06
N ASP A 155 0.09 -5.09 -9.65
CA ASP A 155 0.58 -3.75 -9.31
C ASP A 155 1.65 -3.79 -8.23
N ILE A 156 1.36 -4.45 -7.09
CA ILE A 156 2.32 -4.56 -5.98
C ILE A 156 3.59 -5.30 -6.41
N LYS A 157 3.46 -6.37 -7.20
CA LYS A 157 4.61 -7.15 -7.67
C LYS A 157 5.45 -6.36 -8.67
N MET A 158 4.83 -5.69 -9.64
CA MET A 158 5.53 -4.85 -10.60
C MET A 158 6.22 -3.69 -9.88
N TRP A 159 5.54 -3.05 -8.93
CA TRP A 159 6.09 -2.02 -8.06
C TRP A 159 7.35 -2.50 -7.33
N TRP A 160 7.26 -3.65 -6.66
CA TRP A 160 8.40 -4.26 -5.97
C TRP A 160 9.56 -4.57 -6.92
N GLU A 161 9.29 -5.18 -8.08
CA GLU A 161 10.32 -5.51 -9.07
C GLU A 161 11.04 -4.27 -9.59
N VAL A 162 10.34 -3.14 -9.77
CA VAL A 162 10.96 -1.89 -10.22
C VAL A 162 11.73 -1.20 -9.09
N ILE A 163 11.16 -1.06 -7.89
CA ILE A 163 11.86 -0.37 -6.78
C ILE A 163 13.08 -1.14 -6.27
N THR A 164 13.11 -2.46 -6.44
CA THR A 164 14.27 -3.30 -6.13
C THR A 164 15.23 -3.49 -7.30
N LEU A 165 15.06 -2.70 -8.37
CA LEU A 165 15.92 -2.70 -9.57
C LEU A 165 16.00 -4.06 -10.28
N ARG A 166 15.02 -4.94 -10.07
CA ARG A 166 14.92 -6.24 -10.75
C ARG A 166 14.33 -6.10 -12.14
N ARG A 167 13.59 -5.03 -12.41
CA ARG A 167 12.88 -4.77 -13.66
C ARG A 167 13.02 -3.30 -14.06
N SER A 168 13.23 -3.06 -15.35
CA SER A 168 13.21 -1.71 -15.92
C SER A 168 11.80 -1.17 -16.06
N ILE A 169 11.68 0.16 -15.94
CA ILE A 169 10.41 0.88 -16.10
C ILE A 169 10.15 1.27 -17.55
#